data_AF-A0AAP0BBF3-F1
#
_entry.id   AF-A0AAP0BBF3-F1
#
_cell.length_a   1.000
_cell.length_b   1.000
_cell.length_c   1.000
_cell.angle_alpha   90.00
_cell.angle_beta   90.00
_cell.angle_gamma   90.00
#
_symmetry.space_group_name_H-M   'P 1'
#
loop_
_entity.id
_entity.type
_entity.pdbx_description
1 polymer ?
#
loop_
_entity_poly.entity_id
_entity_poly.type
_entity_poly.pdbx_seq_one_letter_code
_entity_poly.pdbx_strand_id
1 'polypeptide(L)'
;MPAMRIALLLLSTWYGTLLLCGRRCLSARFPFVRRFAALEQDKREKIVFSWALSSFHQLRLMHVCLKCLTMRFYFAQVNEKKQNASWKAIGYCGPDPLHVDQRQNVGDRRDAVLDSAFLHMNNSPDILAEKLHHSGFPWPTSSPTTRLTLHCDAVIIGSGSGGSVVAGILAAASHKVLLIEKGHFYSPSELSLLEGPSSSAMYEGNGLIATDEGTVLVLAGATVGGGSTINWSAAIPTPETVRREWSHERRLELFGSAAYDRALDAVCRRMKVQSQVEEEGFNSSVLRRGCSAAGYDVAYAPCNAPPDHYCGWCHLGCRSEKKQSTLVTWLADLARSGNGLILPDCRAVEVLKVPGKTRPIAAGIIAEFAGGLQFTIKSKVTVVACGALNTPRLLKKSGLRNKHIGKNLHLHPTVMAWGYFPITGGWPEKSKRSYEGGILTSMSLAAGSDVILQTPALHPGMYAALVPWVSAADFRRRMLRFARTAHVFALVRDRGSGTVDYPGTVRHWLAAEDERRLFVADTSVFPTSIGVNPMVTVQAMAYTIAQGIDGVLRRKKN
;
A
#
# COMPACT_ATOMS: atom_id res chain seq x y z
N MET A 1 2.42 -14.12 11.62
CA MET A 1 2.72 -15.46 11.07
C MET A 1 2.67 -16.63 12.08
N PRO A 2 3.06 -16.50 13.36
CA PRO A 2 2.99 -17.61 14.33
C PRO A 2 1.59 -18.23 14.48
N ALA A 3 0.55 -17.40 14.58
CA ALA A 3 -0.84 -17.85 14.72
C ALA A 3 -1.32 -18.72 13.55
N MET A 4 -0.94 -18.40 12.31
CA MET A 4 -1.32 -19.19 11.13
C MET A 4 -0.62 -20.56 11.12
N ARG A 5 0.67 -20.61 11.47
CA ARG A 5 1.39 -21.90 11.60
C ARG A 5 0.74 -22.79 12.66
N ILE A 6 0.36 -22.21 13.80
CA ILE A 6 -0.36 -22.92 14.86
C ILE A 6 -1.72 -23.41 14.35
N ALA A 7 -2.49 -22.57 13.66
CA ALA A 7 -3.78 -22.96 13.09
C ALA A 7 -3.65 -24.12 12.08
N LEU A 8 -2.68 -24.06 11.16
CA LEU A 8 -2.42 -25.14 10.21
C LEU A 8 -1.96 -26.43 10.90
N LEU A 9 -1.12 -26.32 11.93
CA LEU A 9 -0.73 -27.46 12.76
C LEU A 9 -1.93 -28.08 13.45
N LEU A 10 -2.82 -27.28 14.05
CA LEU A 10 -4.06 -27.76 14.67
C LEU A 10 -4.93 -28.49 13.65
N LEU A 11 -5.13 -27.94 12.45
CA LEU A 11 -5.90 -28.58 11.37
C LEU A 11 -5.27 -29.88 10.86
N SER A 12 -3.97 -30.12 11.07
CA SER A 12 -3.32 -31.40 10.76
C SER A 12 -3.58 -32.50 11.81
N THR A 13 -4.09 -32.13 12.98
CA THR A 13 -4.41 -33.07 14.07
C THR A 13 -5.92 -33.32 14.16
N TRP A 14 -6.30 -34.44 14.75
CA TRP A 14 -7.70 -34.78 15.03
C TRP A 14 -8.31 -33.84 16.07
N TYR A 15 -7.61 -33.62 17.20
CA TYR A 15 -8.04 -32.69 18.24
C TYR A 15 -8.18 -31.25 17.73
N GLY A 16 -7.18 -30.74 17.01
CA GLY A 16 -7.23 -29.38 16.48
C GLY A 16 -8.26 -29.21 15.36
N THR A 17 -8.51 -30.26 14.56
CA THR A 17 -9.64 -30.24 13.61
C THR A 17 -10.97 -30.18 14.36
N LEU A 18 -11.17 -30.98 15.41
CA LEU A 18 -12.39 -30.91 16.22
C LEU A 18 -12.58 -29.53 16.87
N LEU A 19 -11.50 -28.95 17.39
CA LEU A 19 -11.50 -27.62 18.00
C LEU A 19 -11.90 -26.52 17.00
N LEU A 20 -11.30 -26.52 15.80
CA LEU A 20 -11.50 -25.44 14.82
C LEU A 20 -12.71 -25.66 13.90
N CYS A 21 -13.11 -26.92 13.66
CA CYS A 21 -14.17 -27.28 12.72
C CYS A 21 -15.46 -27.72 13.40
N GLY A 22 -15.42 -27.96 14.72
CA GLY A 22 -16.55 -28.43 15.50
C GLY A 22 -17.11 -29.77 14.99
N ARG A 23 -18.42 -29.97 15.14
CA ARG A 23 -19.09 -31.22 14.77
C ARG A 23 -19.01 -31.59 13.28
N ARG A 24 -18.64 -30.64 12.40
CA ARG A 24 -18.56 -30.87 10.95
C ARG A 24 -17.44 -31.82 10.54
N CYS A 25 -16.46 -32.08 11.42
CA CYS A 25 -15.40 -33.06 11.15
C CYS A 25 -15.74 -34.49 11.64
N LEU A 26 -16.93 -34.69 12.23
CA LEU A 26 -17.34 -36.00 12.72
C LEU A 26 -17.74 -36.93 11.57
N SER A 27 -17.48 -38.22 11.78
CA SER A 27 -17.72 -39.32 10.85
C SER A 27 -18.42 -40.45 11.59
N ALA A 28 -19.36 -41.13 10.92
CA ALA A 28 -19.96 -42.35 11.46
C ALA A 28 -19.02 -43.57 11.41
N ARG A 29 -17.89 -43.46 10.69
CA ARG A 29 -16.88 -44.51 10.54
C ARG A 29 -15.58 -44.09 11.21
N PHE A 30 -14.88 -45.04 11.84
CA PHE A 30 -13.56 -44.80 12.45
C PHE A 30 -12.53 -44.38 11.38
N PRO A 31 -11.70 -43.35 11.63
CA PRO A 31 -11.70 -42.50 12.82
C PRO A 31 -12.91 -41.56 12.86
N PHE A 32 -13.61 -41.53 14.00
CA PHE A 32 -14.85 -40.74 14.19
C PHE A 32 -14.61 -39.23 14.07
N VAL A 33 -13.37 -38.77 14.26
CA VAL A 33 -12.93 -37.41 13.98
C VAL A 33 -11.96 -37.47 12.80
N ARG A 34 -12.36 -36.91 11.66
CA ARG A 34 -11.49 -36.82 10.49
C ARG A 34 -10.64 -35.56 10.58
N ARG A 35 -9.36 -35.65 10.20
CA ARG A 35 -8.48 -34.48 10.02
C ARG A 35 -9.03 -33.59 8.91
N PHE A 36 -8.80 -32.28 8.98
CA PHE A 36 -9.35 -31.32 8.02
C PHE A 36 -9.05 -31.71 6.57
N ALA A 37 -7.80 -32.05 6.25
CA ALA A 37 -7.38 -32.44 4.90
C ALA A 37 -8.05 -33.71 4.38
N ALA A 38 -8.49 -34.60 5.27
CA ALA A 38 -9.17 -35.84 4.92
C ALA A 38 -10.68 -35.65 4.72
N LEU A 39 -11.25 -34.48 5.01
CA LEU A 39 -12.68 -34.21 4.81
C LEU A 39 -13.01 -34.06 3.31
N GLU A 40 -14.23 -34.45 2.96
CA GLU A 40 -14.83 -34.14 1.65
C GLU A 40 -14.76 -32.64 1.37
N GLN A 41 -14.60 -32.27 0.09
CA GLN A 41 -14.42 -30.89 -0.31
C GLN A 41 -15.58 -29.99 0.15
N ASP A 42 -16.84 -30.41 -0.02
CA ASP A 42 -18.01 -29.64 0.41
C ASP A 42 -18.02 -29.37 1.92
N LYS A 43 -17.58 -30.35 2.73
CA LYS A 43 -17.44 -30.16 4.19
C LYS A 43 -16.35 -29.14 4.52
N ARG A 44 -15.19 -29.21 3.83
CA ARG A 44 -14.11 -28.23 4.01
C ARG A 44 -14.56 -26.82 3.64
N GLU A 45 -15.28 -26.67 2.53
CA GLU A 45 -15.81 -25.37 2.09
C GLU A 45 -16.78 -24.78 3.12
N LYS A 46 -17.74 -25.58 3.62
CA LYS A 46 -18.68 -25.13 4.67
C LYS A 46 -17.99 -24.75 5.97
N ILE A 47 -16.93 -25.46 6.36
CA ILE A 47 -16.12 -25.13 7.55
C ILE A 47 -15.43 -23.79 7.35
N VAL A 48 -14.69 -23.61 6.25
CA VAL A 48 -13.94 -22.37 5.98
C VAL A 48 -14.89 -21.18 5.85
N PHE A 49 -16.04 -21.36 5.22
CA PHE A 49 -17.09 -20.34 5.13
C PHE A 49 -17.63 -19.97 6.53
N SER A 50 -17.84 -20.96 7.40
CA SER A 50 -18.36 -20.71 8.75
C SER A 50 -17.41 -19.90 9.63
N TRP A 51 -16.10 -19.93 9.35
CA TRP A 51 -15.13 -19.08 10.04
C TRP A 51 -15.30 -17.60 9.69
N ALA A 52 -15.64 -17.27 8.45
CA ALA A 52 -15.92 -15.89 8.02
C ALA A 52 -17.12 -15.29 8.75
N LEU A 53 -18.13 -16.11 9.07
CA LEU A 53 -19.36 -15.71 9.76
C LEU A 53 -19.32 -15.97 11.28
N SER A 54 -18.17 -16.39 11.82
CA SER A 54 -18.08 -16.76 13.22
C SER A 54 -18.24 -15.55 14.13
N SER A 55 -18.89 -15.72 15.28
CA SER A 55 -18.87 -14.72 16.36
C SER A 55 -17.48 -14.55 16.98
N PHE A 56 -16.62 -15.57 16.89
CA PHE A 56 -15.24 -15.52 17.37
C PHE A 56 -14.34 -14.78 16.38
N HIS A 57 -13.80 -13.64 16.82
CA HIS A 57 -12.90 -12.81 16.01
C HIS A 57 -11.68 -13.59 15.50
N GLN A 58 -11.11 -14.50 16.30
CA GLN A 58 -9.95 -15.31 15.94
C GLN A 58 -10.23 -16.20 14.73
N LEU A 59 -11.45 -16.76 14.62
CA LEU A 59 -11.85 -17.57 13.47
C LEU A 59 -12.07 -16.70 12.22
N ARG A 60 -12.65 -15.51 12.37
CA ARG A 60 -12.76 -14.55 11.25
C ARG A 60 -11.39 -14.13 10.73
N LEU A 61 -10.47 -13.78 11.62
CA LEU A 61 -9.09 -13.43 11.26
C LEU A 61 -8.36 -14.61 10.63
N MET A 62 -8.58 -15.84 11.13
CA MET A 62 -8.04 -17.06 10.52
C MET A 62 -8.55 -17.25 9.09
N HIS A 63 -9.85 -17.04 8.83
CA HIS A 63 -10.42 -17.08 7.49
C HIS A 63 -9.75 -16.06 6.56
N VAL A 64 -9.69 -14.79 6.96
CA VAL A 64 -9.09 -13.70 6.16
C VAL A 64 -7.63 -14.00 5.86
N CYS A 65 -6.84 -14.35 6.88
CA CYS A 65 -5.43 -14.66 6.70
C CYS A 65 -5.23 -15.88 5.80
N LEU A 66 -6.03 -16.94 5.95
CA LEU A 66 -5.91 -18.16 5.15
C LEU A 66 -6.21 -17.86 3.69
N LYS A 67 -7.31 -17.16 3.42
CA LYS A 67 -7.70 -16.71 2.08
C LYS A 67 -6.60 -15.83 1.47
N CYS A 68 -6.24 -14.74 2.14
CA CYS A 68 -5.27 -13.78 1.59
C CYS A 68 -3.92 -14.43 1.30
N LEU A 69 -3.38 -15.24 2.22
CA LEU A 69 -2.09 -15.90 2.03
C LEU A 69 -2.15 -16.95 0.93
N THR A 70 -3.12 -17.87 0.97
CA THR A 70 -3.19 -18.98 0.00
C THR A 70 -3.46 -18.48 -1.42
N MET A 71 -4.43 -17.58 -1.58
CA MET A 71 -4.83 -17.09 -2.89
C MET A 71 -3.75 -16.19 -3.49
N ARG A 72 -3.19 -15.25 -2.71
CA ARG A 72 -2.09 -14.42 -3.19
C ARG A 72 -0.88 -15.26 -3.54
N PHE A 73 -0.51 -16.25 -2.72
CA PHE A 73 0.62 -17.12 -3.03
C PHE A 73 0.37 -17.87 -4.34
N TYR A 74 -0.81 -18.48 -4.49
CA TYR A 74 -1.14 -19.27 -5.68
C TYR A 74 -1.13 -18.44 -6.97
N PHE A 75 -1.58 -17.19 -6.94
CA PHE A 75 -1.70 -16.36 -8.14
C PHE A 75 -0.54 -15.37 -8.37
N ALA A 76 0.24 -15.02 -7.35
CA ALA A 76 1.35 -14.06 -7.47
C ALA A 76 2.73 -14.70 -7.51
N GLN A 77 2.92 -15.85 -6.87
CA GLN A 77 4.24 -16.47 -6.79
C GLN A 77 4.61 -17.22 -8.06
N VAL A 78 5.91 -17.33 -8.29
CA VAL A 78 6.46 -17.97 -9.48
C VAL A 78 7.39 -19.12 -9.08
N ASN A 79 7.54 -20.07 -9.98
CA ASN A 79 8.57 -21.10 -9.88
C ASN A 79 9.96 -20.53 -10.26
N GLU A 80 10.99 -21.38 -10.21
CA GLU A 80 12.37 -21.02 -10.58
C GLU A 80 12.50 -20.48 -12.01
N LYS A 81 11.61 -20.90 -12.92
CA LYS A 81 11.53 -20.40 -14.31
C LYS A 81 10.79 -19.07 -14.44
N LYS A 82 10.44 -18.42 -13.32
CA LYS A 82 9.65 -17.18 -13.25
C LYS A 82 8.25 -17.31 -13.88
N GLN A 83 7.68 -18.51 -13.82
CA GLN A 83 6.36 -18.83 -14.37
C GLN A 83 5.37 -19.20 -13.28
N ASN A 84 4.08 -18.99 -13.54
CA ASN A 84 2.98 -19.48 -12.73
C ASN A 84 2.00 -20.26 -13.61
N ALA A 85 1.64 -21.48 -13.19
CA ALA A 85 0.80 -22.38 -13.96
C ALA A 85 -0.64 -21.87 -14.16
N SER A 86 -1.12 -20.97 -13.31
CA SER A 86 -2.49 -20.45 -13.36
C SER A 86 -2.67 -19.29 -14.36
N TRP A 87 -1.61 -18.55 -14.70
CA TRP A 87 -1.69 -17.29 -15.44
C TRP A 87 -2.35 -17.41 -16.81
N LYS A 88 -1.98 -18.44 -17.57
CA LYS A 88 -2.57 -18.72 -18.89
C LYS A 88 -4.08 -18.92 -18.79
N ALA A 89 -4.55 -19.63 -17.77
CA ALA A 89 -5.97 -19.95 -17.60
C ALA A 89 -6.82 -18.73 -17.21
N ILE A 90 -6.22 -17.73 -16.56
CA ILE A 90 -6.91 -16.50 -16.14
C ILE A 90 -6.69 -15.32 -17.10
N GLY A 91 -5.98 -15.57 -18.22
CA GLY A 91 -5.68 -14.58 -19.24
C GLY A 91 -4.71 -13.49 -18.78
N TYR A 92 -3.75 -13.83 -17.91
CA TYR A 92 -2.69 -12.92 -17.43
C TYR A 92 -1.36 -13.23 -18.10
N CYS A 93 -0.64 -12.19 -18.55
CA CYS A 93 0.60 -12.35 -19.33
C CYS A 93 1.87 -12.49 -18.48
N GLY A 94 1.82 -12.21 -17.18
CA GLY A 94 3.00 -12.22 -16.31
C GLY A 94 3.66 -10.83 -16.20
N PRO A 95 4.98 -10.70 -16.33
CA PRO A 95 5.63 -9.40 -16.36
C PRO A 95 5.23 -8.62 -17.63
N ASP A 96 5.47 -7.31 -17.62
CA ASP A 96 5.13 -6.41 -18.72
C ASP A 96 5.76 -6.88 -20.06
N PRO A 97 4.95 -7.30 -21.07
CA PRO A 97 5.44 -7.92 -22.29
C PRO A 97 6.18 -6.94 -23.21
N LEU A 98 5.82 -5.65 -23.22
CA LEU A 98 6.50 -4.63 -24.02
C LEU A 98 7.93 -4.36 -23.54
N HIS A 99 8.25 -4.79 -22.32
CA HIS A 99 9.55 -4.57 -21.68
C HIS A 99 10.39 -5.86 -21.56
N VAL A 100 9.84 -7.05 -21.87
CA VAL A 100 10.63 -8.30 -21.97
C VAL A 100 11.54 -8.28 -23.22
N ASP A 101 11.10 -7.64 -24.30
CA ASP A 101 11.84 -7.54 -25.57
C ASP A 101 12.85 -6.38 -25.61
N GLN A 102 12.68 -5.32 -24.80
CA GLN A 102 13.58 -4.16 -24.76
C GLN A 102 14.78 -4.34 -23.82
N ARG A 103 15.43 -5.52 -23.83
CA ARG A 103 16.59 -5.80 -22.97
C ARG A 103 17.83 -4.91 -23.21
N GLN A 104 17.82 -3.99 -24.18
CA GLN A 104 19.07 -3.42 -24.68
C GLN A 104 19.25 -1.90 -24.72
N ASN A 105 18.29 -1.00 -24.41
CA ASN A 105 18.54 0.42 -24.73
C ASN A 105 17.98 1.52 -23.80
N VAL A 106 17.44 1.21 -22.61
CA VAL A 106 16.91 2.25 -21.71
C VAL A 106 17.43 2.02 -20.29
N GLY A 107 18.48 2.76 -19.88
CA GLY A 107 18.93 2.73 -18.46
C GLY A 107 20.25 3.43 -18.12
N ASP A 108 21.28 3.39 -18.97
CA ASP A 108 22.67 3.64 -18.49
C ASP A 108 22.93 5.00 -17.82
N ARG A 109 22.31 6.10 -18.29
CA ARG A 109 22.65 7.44 -17.78
C ARG A 109 21.94 7.83 -16.49
N ARG A 110 20.74 7.32 -16.20
CA ARG A 110 19.97 7.73 -15.01
C ARG A 110 20.30 6.87 -13.81
N ASP A 111 20.51 5.58 -14.03
CA ASP A 111 21.04 4.65 -13.03
C ASP A 111 22.37 5.19 -12.51
N ALA A 112 23.28 5.59 -13.42
CA ALA A 112 24.55 6.22 -13.07
C ALA A 112 24.42 7.47 -12.16
N VAL A 113 23.35 8.27 -12.33
CA VAL A 113 23.14 9.46 -11.48
C VAL A 113 22.82 9.06 -10.06
N LEU A 114 21.84 8.18 -9.83
CA LEU A 114 21.52 7.74 -8.47
C LEU A 114 22.64 6.90 -7.87
N ASP A 115 23.27 6.04 -8.66
CA ASP A 115 24.40 5.20 -8.25
C ASP A 115 25.58 6.03 -7.74
N SER A 116 25.83 7.19 -8.36
CA SER A 116 26.86 8.11 -7.89
C SER A 116 26.63 8.57 -6.45
N ALA A 117 25.37 8.68 -6.00
CA ALA A 117 25.00 9.09 -4.66
C ALA A 117 24.92 7.94 -3.64
N PHE A 118 25.00 6.66 -4.03
CA PHE A 118 24.89 5.57 -3.06
C PHE A 118 26.15 5.37 -2.21
N LEU A 119 25.98 5.30 -0.91
CA LEU A 119 27.03 4.94 0.02
C LEU A 119 26.77 3.52 0.55
N HIS A 120 27.50 2.54 0.00
CA HIS A 120 27.31 1.13 0.30
C HIS A 120 28.07 0.71 1.56
N MET A 121 27.35 0.41 2.63
CA MET A 121 27.92 0.10 3.95
C MET A 121 28.66 -1.25 4.04
N ASN A 122 28.59 -2.09 3.01
CA ASN A 122 29.38 -3.32 2.87
C ASN A 122 30.82 -3.06 2.37
N ASN A 123 31.12 -1.86 1.87
CA ASN A 123 32.46 -1.48 1.46
C ASN A 123 33.39 -1.34 2.67
N SER A 124 34.70 -1.43 2.42
CA SER A 124 35.70 -1.19 3.47
C SER A 124 35.60 0.24 4.01
N PRO A 125 35.99 0.48 5.27
CA PRO A 125 36.00 1.82 5.86
C PRO A 125 36.76 2.85 5.03
N ASP A 126 37.85 2.46 4.36
CA ASP A 126 38.66 3.36 3.52
C ASP A 126 37.90 3.82 2.27
N ILE A 127 37.21 2.91 1.57
CA ILE A 127 36.40 3.24 0.39
C ILE A 127 35.23 4.15 0.79
N LEU A 128 34.60 3.88 1.94
CA LEU A 128 33.54 4.74 2.48
C LEU A 128 34.07 6.15 2.77
N ALA A 129 35.23 6.23 3.41
CA ALA A 129 35.86 7.49 3.78
C ALA A 129 36.27 8.31 2.56
N GLU A 130 36.84 7.68 1.54
CA GLU A 130 37.21 8.30 0.27
C GLU A 130 35.97 8.86 -0.46
N LYS A 131 34.89 8.07 -0.58
CA LYS A 131 33.65 8.53 -1.21
C LYS A 131 33.02 9.72 -0.47
N LEU A 132 33.01 9.69 0.86
CA LEU A 132 32.56 10.80 1.71
C LEU A 132 33.42 12.04 1.45
N HIS A 133 34.74 11.90 1.46
CA HIS A 133 35.68 12.99 1.27
C HIS A 133 35.54 13.63 -0.13
N HIS A 134 35.47 12.83 -1.19
CA HIS A 134 35.23 13.31 -2.56
C HIS A 134 33.90 14.06 -2.70
N SER A 135 32.89 13.69 -1.90
CA SER A 135 31.59 14.37 -1.85
C SER A 135 31.59 15.57 -0.88
N GLY A 136 32.75 15.94 -0.31
CA GLY A 136 32.91 17.06 0.61
C GLY A 136 32.33 16.84 2.01
N PHE A 137 32.08 15.60 2.42
CA PHE A 137 31.68 15.28 3.80
C PHE A 137 32.92 15.23 4.71
N PRO A 138 32.76 15.50 6.02
CA PRO A 138 33.84 15.28 6.98
C PRO A 138 34.26 13.80 7.02
N TRP A 139 35.53 13.57 7.32
CA TRP A 139 36.06 12.22 7.49
C TRP A 139 35.29 11.44 8.55
N PRO A 140 34.99 10.15 8.32
CA PRO A 140 34.40 9.31 9.34
C PRO A 140 35.36 9.12 10.51
N THR A 141 34.80 8.99 11.71
CA THR A 141 35.56 8.77 12.94
C THR A 141 35.21 7.42 13.55
N SER A 142 36.16 6.74 14.17
CA SER A 142 35.93 5.50 14.93
C SER A 142 36.52 5.63 16.35
N SER A 143 35.95 4.93 17.31
CA SER A 143 36.55 4.78 18.64
C SER A 143 36.41 3.32 19.13
N PRO A 144 37.18 2.89 20.14
CA PRO A 144 37.06 1.54 20.69
C PRO A 144 35.65 1.20 21.23
N THR A 145 34.90 2.21 21.66
CA THR A 145 33.56 2.08 22.25
C THR A 145 32.43 2.45 21.29
N THR A 146 32.70 3.28 20.28
CA THR A 146 31.74 3.64 19.22
C THR A 146 32.20 3.08 17.88
N ARG A 147 31.41 2.15 17.35
CA ARG A 147 31.45 1.74 15.94
C ARG A 147 31.44 2.99 15.02
N LEU A 148 31.87 2.83 13.78
CA LEU A 148 31.93 3.85 12.70
C LEU A 148 30.94 5.01 12.88
N THR A 149 31.43 6.25 12.86
CA THR A 149 30.62 7.46 12.96
C THR A 149 30.78 8.33 11.72
N LEU A 150 29.68 8.61 11.04
CA LEU A 150 29.57 9.53 9.91
C LEU A 150 29.10 10.90 10.38
N HIS A 151 29.45 11.96 9.65
CA HIS A 151 29.10 13.34 10.00
C HIS A 151 28.46 14.04 8.81
N CYS A 152 27.43 14.84 9.05
CA CYS A 152 26.71 15.57 8.01
C CYS A 152 26.04 16.83 8.58
N ASP A 153 25.53 17.71 7.71
CA ASP A 153 24.69 18.83 8.14
C ASP A 153 23.30 18.33 8.52
N ALA A 154 22.70 17.50 7.65
CA ALA A 154 21.39 16.93 7.88
C ALA A 154 21.34 15.43 7.60
N VAL A 155 20.75 14.68 8.53
CA VAL A 155 20.36 13.29 8.30
C VAL A 155 18.85 13.19 8.11
N ILE A 156 18.43 12.54 7.03
CA ILE A 156 17.02 12.29 6.72
C ILE A 156 16.75 10.78 6.81
N ILE A 157 15.73 10.41 7.57
CA ILE A 157 15.36 9.00 7.81
C ILE A 157 14.11 8.67 7.01
N GLY A 158 14.26 7.84 5.99
CA GLY A 158 13.20 7.42 5.07
C GLY A 158 13.25 8.19 3.76
N SER A 159 13.19 7.46 2.66
CA SER A 159 13.31 7.98 1.28
C SER A 159 11.96 8.15 0.57
N GLY A 160 10.86 8.17 1.30
CA GLY A 160 9.53 8.40 0.75
C GLY A 160 9.30 9.84 0.29
N SER A 161 8.06 10.14 -0.13
CA SER A 161 7.66 11.46 -0.63
C SER A 161 8.11 12.65 0.23
N GLY A 162 8.00 12.55 1.56
CA GLY A 162 8.44 13.63 2.44
C GLY A 162 9.97 13.74 2.57
N GLY A 163 10.64 12.61 2.79
CA GLY A 163 12.09 12.58 3.02
C GLY A 163 12.90 12.99 1.80
N SER A 164 12.54 12.50 0.61
CA SER A 164 13.23 12.86 -0.63
C SER A 164 13.14 14.34 -0.97
N VAL A 165 11.98 14.98 -0.76
CA VAL A 165 11.80 16.42 -1.02
C VAL A 165 12.75 17.23 -0.14
N VAL A 166 12.76 16.95 1.17
CA VAL A 166 13.66 17.64 2.11
C VAL A 166 15.12 17.42 1.72
N ALA A 167 15.49 16.18 1.42
CA ALA A 167 16.86 15.83 1.07
C ALA A 167 17.32 16.51 -0.23
N GLY A 168 16.49 16.52 -1.27
CA GLY A 168 16.76 17.19 -2.55
C GLY A 168 16.91 18.71 -2.39
N ILE A 169 16.02 19.35 -1.63
CA ILE A 169 16.09 20.81 -1.38
C ILE A 169 17.36 21.18 -0.59
N LEU A 170 17.66 20.46 0.49
CA LEU A 170 18.83 20.76 1.32
C LEU A 170 20.14 20.53 0.57
N ALA A 171 20.24 19.44 -0.20
CA ALA A 171 21.43 19.13 -0.99
C ALA A 171 21.64 20.14 -2.13
N ALA A 172 20.55 20.58 -2.78
CA ALA A 172 20.60 21.67 -3.76
C ALA A 172 21.01 23.03 -3.16
N ALA A 173 20.77 23.23 -1.86
CA ALA A 173 21.26 24.37 -1.09
C ALA A 173 22.69 24.17 -0.53
N SER A 174 23.44 23.20 -1.06
CA SER A 174 24.84 22.90 -0.71
C SER A 174 25.07 22.32 0.70
N HIS A 175 24.02 21.89 1.39
CA HIS A 175 24.17 21.18 2.67
C HIS A 175 24.59 19.73 2.45
N LYS A 176 25.47 19.22 3.33
CA LYS A 176 25.88 17.82 3.32
C LYS A 176 24.80 16.93 3.92
N VAL A 177 24.15 16.14 3.08
CA VAL A 177 22.95 15.39 3.40
C VAL A 177 23.20 13.89 3.36
N LEU A 178 22.89 13.18 4.45
CA LEU A 178 22.80 11.72 4.46
C LEU A 178 21.33 11.29 4.53
N LEU A 179 20.84 10.61 3.50
CA LEU A 179 19.50 10.04 3.47
C LEU A 179 19.60 8.52 3.68
N ILE A 180 18.93 7.99 4.70
CA ILE A 180 18.92 6.55 4.98
C ILE A 180 17.56 5.93 4.65
N GLU A 181 17.58 4.72 4.09
CA GLU A 181 16.38 3.95 3.76
C GLU A 181 16.56 2.50 4.22
N LYS A 182 15.54 1.93 4.88
CA LYS A 182 15.60 0.54 5.37
C LYS A 182 15.42 -0.48 4.25
N GLY A 183 14.75 -0.09 3.16
CA GLY A 183 14.56 -0.91 1.97
C GLY A 183 15.73 -0.81 0.99
N HIS A 184 15.75 -1.76 0.06
CA HIS A 184 16.73 -1.81 -1.02
C HIS A 184 16.37 -0.82 -2.14
N PHE A 185 17.38 -0.39 -2.90
CA PHE A 185 17.17 0.28 -4.18
C PHE A 185 17.10 -0.77 -5.29
N TYR A 186 16.10 -0.68 -6.15
CA TYR A 186 16.02 -1.52 -7.34
C TYR A 186 16.15 -0.62 -8.56
N SER A 187 17.23 -0.80 -9.33
CA SER A 187 17.35 -0.16 -10.63
C SER A 187 16.22 -0.64 -11.56
N PRO A 188 15.85 0.13 -12.60
CA PRO A 188 14.87 -0.27 -13.59
C PRO A 188 15.17 -1.66 -14.19
N SER A 189 16.46 -1.98 -14.38
CA SER A 189 16.91 -3.27 -14.91
C SER A 189 16.59 -4.45 -13.98
N GLU A 190 16.68 -4.24 -12.67
CA GLU A 190 16.45 -5.22 -11.60
C GLU A 190 14.97 -5.42 -11.27
N LEU A 191 14.10 -4.49 -11.68
CA LEU A 191 12.65 -4.61 -11.46
C LEU A 191 12.10 -5.87 -12.16
N SER A 192 11.69 -6.84 -11.35
CA SER A 192 11.13 -8.10 -11.86
C SER A 192 9.80 -7.92 -12.60
N LEU A 193 9.01 -6.92 -12.17
CA LEU A 193 7.62 -6.71 -12.59
C LEU A 193 6.71 -7.94 -12.39
N LEU A 194 7.14 -8.89 -11.56
CA LEU A 194 6.36 -10.04 -11.13
C LEU A 194 5.72 -9.69 -9.78
N GLU A 195 4.40 -9.82 -9.69
CA GLU A 195 3.64 -9.34 -8.53
C GLU A 195 4.17 -9.89 -7.19
N GLY A 196 4.38 -11.21 -7.07
CA GLY A 196 4.85 -11.85 -5.82
C GLY A 196 6.25 -11.38 -5.42
N PRO A 197 7.28 -11.55 -6.29
CA PRO A 197 8.63 -11.07 -6.05
C PRO A 197 8.70 -9.55 -5.78
N SER A 198 8.10 -8.72 -6.62
CA SER A 198 8.11 -7.25 -6.45
C SER A 198 7.43 -6.82 -5.15
N SER A 199 6.34 -7.49 -4.76
CA SER A 199 5.69 -7.19 -3.47
C SER A 199 6.57 -7.57 -2.28
N SER A 200 7.23 -8.73 -2.32
CA SER A 200 8.10 -9.18 -1.24
C SER A 200 9.34 -8.29 -1.10
N ALA A 201 9.82 -7.77 -2.23
CA ALA A 201 10.98 -6.90 -2.32
C ALA A 201 10.71 -5.47 -1.83
N MET A 202 9.59 -4.86 -2.26
CA MET A 202 9.39 -3.41 -2.15
C MET A 202 8.26 -2.96 -1.25
N TYR A 203 7.41 -3.87 -0.74
CA TYR A 203 6.31 -3.51 0.15
C TYR A 203 6.63 -3.89 1.60
N GLU A 204 6.31 -2.99 2.52
CA GLU A 204 6.32 -3.27 3.95
C GLU A 204 5.41 -4.49 4.25
N GLY A 205 5.90 -5.41 5.08
CA GLY A 205 5.18 -6.65 5.41
C GLY A 205 4.82 -7.49 4.18
N ASN A 206 5.59 -7.41 3.07
CA ASN A 206 5.35 -8.10 1.80
C ASN A 206 3.98 -7.76 1.16
N GLY A 207 3.43 -6.58 1.48
CA GLY A 207 2.11 -6.12 1.02
C GLY A 207 0.94 -6.77 1.78
N LEU A 208 1.17 -7.25 3.01
CA LEU A 208 0.19 -7.97 3.82
C LEU A 208 -0.03 -7.37 5.22
N ILE A 209 0.24 -6.07 5.39
CA ILE A 209 -0.11 -5.38 6.63
C ILE A 209 -1.62 -5.19 6.65
N ALA A 210 -2.27 -5.51 7.76
CA ALA A 210 -3.67 -5.23 7.99
C ALA A 210 -3.86 -4.59 9.36
N THR A 211 -5.05 -4.04 9.59
CA THR A 211 -5.50 -3.71 10.94
C THR A 211 -5.62 -4.96 11.81
N ASP A 212 -5.58 -4.81 13.14
CA ASP A 212 -5.72 -5.91 14.11
C ASP A 212 -7.01 -6.72 13.85
N GLU A 213 -8.07 -6.04 13.41
CA GLU A 213 -9.36 -6.64 13.07
C GLU A 213 -9.36 -7.37 11.71
N GLY A 214 -8.33 -7.16 10.88
CA GLY A 214 -8.22 -7.70 9.53
C GLY A 214 -9.17 -7.08 8.51
N THR A 215 -9.77 -5.92 8.85
CA THR A 215 -10.80 -5.25 8.05
C THR A 215 -10.22 -4.33 6.99
N VAL A 216 -9.04 -3.76 7.23
CA VAL A 216 -8.35 -2.87 6.30
C VAL A 216 -6.97 -3.42 6.00
N LEU A 217 -6.66 -3.64 4.73
CA LEU A 217 -5.32 -3.93 4.24
C LEU A 217 -4.58 -2.60 4.01
N VAL A 218 -3.38 -2.47 4.57
CA VAL A 218 -2.52 -1.28 4.45
C VAL A 218 -1.34 -1.60 3.56
N LEU A 219 -1.19 -0.86 2.46
CA LEU A 219 -0.05 -0.96 1.56
C LEU A 219 0.92 0.20 1.84
N ALA A 220 2.18 -0.13 2.12
CA ALA A 220 3.25 0.85 2.33
C ALA A 220 4.52 0.37 1.63
N GLY A 221 5.28 1.31 1.05
CA GLY A 221 6.55 1.00 0.40
C GLY A 221 7.69 0.83 1.41
N ALA A 222 8.58 -0.10 1.13
CA ALA A 222 9.81 -0.41 1.86
C ALA A 222 10.96 -0.61 0.86
N THR A 223 11.25 0.43 0.08
CA THR A 223 12.28 0.50 -0.96
C THR A 223 12.72 1.96 -1.11
N VAL A 224 13.85 2.22 -1.76
CA VAL A 224 14.25 3.60 -2.07
C VAL A 224 13.16 4.31 -2.89
N GLY A 225 12.76 5.48 -2.43
CA GLY A 225 11.60 6.23 -2.94
C GLY A 225 10.27 5.96 -2.20
N GLY A 226 10.26 4.94 -1.32
CA GLY A 226 9.12 4.56 -0.49
C GLY A 226 7.83 4.33 -1.29
N GLY A 227 6.71 4.85 -0.79
CA GLY A 227 5.41 4.73 -1.47
C GLY A 227 5.36 5.38 -2.85
N SER A 228 6.21 6.37 -3.14
CA SER A 228 6.23 7.03 -4.46
C SER A 228 6.66 6.07 -5.58
N THR A 229 7.54 5.12 -5.27
CA THR A 229 8.01 4.09 -6.20
C THR A 229 6.87 3.15 -6.60
N ILE A 230 6.04 2.73 -5.64
CA ILE A 230 5.06 1.64 -5.78
C ILE A 230 3.58 2.09 -5.83
N ASN A 231 3.27 3.39 -5.79
CA ASN A 231 1.88 3.85 -5.86
C ASN A 231 1.29 3.80 -7.30
N TRP A 232 0.01 4.15 -7.42
CA TRP A 232 -0.78 4.17 -8.65
C TRP A 232 -0.74 5.49 -9.44
N SER A 233 0.30 6.31 -9.24
CA SER A 233 0.55 7.57 -9.97
C SER A 233 -0.47 8.70 -9.81
N ALA A 234 -1.61 8.49 -9.14
CA ALA A 234 -2.54 9.56 -8.80
C ALA A 234 -1.84 10.65 -7.97
N ALA A 235 -1.99 11.90 -8.40
CA ALA A 235 -1.32 13.08 -7.86
C ALA A 235 -2.29 14.25 -7.73
N ILE A 236 -3.30 14.07 -6.87
CA ILE A 236 -4.39 15.02 -6.68
C ILE A 236 -3.95 16.10 -5.67
N PRO A 237 -4.00 17.40 -6.02
CA PRO A 237 -3.73 18.48 -5.08
C PRO A 237 -4.68 18.43 -3.88
N THR A 238 -4.24 18.89 -2.71
CA THR A 238 -5.10 18.90 -1.51
C THR A 238 -6.34 19.75 -1.76
N PRO A 239 -7.57 19.20 -1.66
CA PRO A 239 -8.79 19.94 -1.98
C PRO A 239 -8.97 21.17 -1.10
N GLU A 240 -9.53 22.24 -1.67
CA GLU A 240 -9.74 23.51 -0.95
C GLU A 240 -10.62 23.32 0.30
N THR A 241 -11.65 22.48 0.22
CA THR A 241 -12.51 22.16 1.37
C THR A 241 -11.72 21.59 2.55
N VAL A 242 -10.79 20.66 2.29
CA VAL A 242 -9.90 20.08 3.30
C VAL A 242 -8.93 21.12 3.84
N ARG A 243 -8.38 21.97 2.98
CA ARG A 243 -7.46 23.04 3.39
C ARG A 243 -8.14 24.05 4.31
N ARG A 244 -9.36 24.47 3.98
CA ARG A 244 -10.17 25.36 4.83
C ARG A 244 -10.47 24.71 6.17
N GLU A 245 -10.85 23.43 6.20
CA GLU A 245 -11.05 22.71 7.45
C GLU A 245 -9.78 22.71 8.31
N TRP A 246 -8.63 22.37 7.74
CA TRP A 246 -7.37 22.35 8.49
C TRP A 246 -6.97 23.75 8.98
N SER A 247 -7.15 24.77 8.15
CA SER A 247 -6.80 26.15 8.49
C SER A 247 -7.74 26.73 9.55
N HIS A 248 -9.05 26.69 9.33
CA HIS A 248 -10.03 27.35 10.18
C HIS A 248 -10.48 26.50 11.37
N GLU A 249 -10.86 25.24 11.15
CA GLU A 249 -11.42 24.39 12.21
C GLU A 249 -10.31 23.78 13.08
N ARG A 250 -9.18 23.39 12.47
CA ARG A 250 -8.03 22.81 13.19
C ARG A 250 -6.96 23.84 13.58
N ARG A 251 -7.14 25.10 13.19
CA ARG A 251 -6.22 26.23 13.49
C ARG A 251 -4.79 26.00 12.99
N LEU A 252 -4.66 25.33 11.83
CA LEU A 252 -3.38 25.10 11.16
C LEU A 252 -3.24 26.10 10.00
N GLU A 253 -2.99 27.36 10.35
CA GLU A 253 -2.97 28.51 9.43
C GLU A 253 -2.14 28.29 8.16
N LEU A 254 -1.02 27.54 8.28
CA LEU A 254 -0.15 27.18 7.16
C LEU A 254 -0.94 26.67 5.94
N PHE A 255 -1.92 25.80 6.12
CA PHE A 255 -2.65 25.18 5.00
C PHE A 255 -3.59 26.13 4.25
N GLY A 256 -3.92 27.27 4.86
CA GLY A 256 -4.67 28.38 4.22
C GLY A 256 -3.77 29.50 3.69
N SER A 257 -2.44 29.38 3.84
CA SER A 257 -1.51 30.45 3.50
C SER A 257 -1.00 30.38 2.06
N ALA A 258 -0.62 31.54 1.51
CA ALA A 258 0.04 31.65 0.21
C ALA A 258 1.39 30.89 0.14
N ALA A 259 2.03 30.63 1.28
CA ALA A 259 3.24 29.82 1.33
C ALA A 259 2.97 28.35 0.98
N TYR A 260 1.82 27.81 1.41
CA TYR A 260 1.42 26.46 1.07
C TYR A 260 0.95 26.34 -0.37
N ASP A 261 0.29 27.37 -0.93
CA ASP A 261 -0.04 27.42 -2.37
C ASP A 261 1.22 27.29 -3.23
N ARG A 262 2.23 28.13 -2.96
CA ARG A 262 3.51 28.07 -3.68
C ARG A 262 4.21 26.73 -3.52
N ALA A 263 4.12 26.10 -2.34
CA ALA A 263 4.69 24.79 -2.10
C ALA A 263 3.98 23.69 -2.93
N LEU A 264 2.64 23.71 -2.97
CA LEU A 264 1.84 22.77 -3.75
C LEU A 264 2.14 22.93 -5.25
N ASP A 265 2.18 24.15 -5.76
CA ASP A 265 2.54 24.46 -7.15
C ASP A 265 3.95 23.99 -7.49
N ALA A 266 4.93 24.23 -6.61
CA ALA A 266 6.31 23.79 -6.81
C ALA A 266 6.42 22.27 -6.89
N VAL A 267 5.72 21.55 -6.00
CA VAL A 267 5.70 20.08 -5.99
C VAL A 267 4.98 19.53 -7.23
N CYS A 268 3.79 20.05 -7.57
CA CYS A 268 3.04 19.62 -8.76
C CYS A 268 3.84 19.85 -10.05
N ARG A 269 4.52 21.00 -10.16
CA ARG A 269 5.42 21.29 -11.29
C ARG A 269 6.59 20.31 -11.35
N ARG A 270 7.25 20.05 -10.20
CA ARG A 270 8.40 19.13 -10.16
C ARG A 270 8.01 17.69 -10.50
N MET A 271 6.81 17.28 -10.09
CA MET A 271 6.21 15.97 -10.39
C MET A 271 5.54 15.90 -11.77
N LYS A 272 5.52 17.00 -12.53
CA LYS A 272 4.85 17.13 -13.83
C LYS A 272 3.41 16.59 -13.79
N VAL A 273 2.65 17.00 -12.77
CA VAL A 273 1.25 16.58 -12.60
C VAL A 273 0.42 17.06 -13.78
N GLN A 274 -0.34 16.15 -14.37
CA GLN A 274 -1.11 16.37 -15.60
C GLN A 274 -2.32 15.42 -15.67
N SER A 275 -3.35 15.72 -16.47
CA SER A 275 -4.59 14.92 -16.60
C SER A 275 -4.93 14.46 -18.03
N GLN A 276 -4.03 14.67 -19.00
CA GLN A 276 -4.16 14.17 -20.36
C GLN A 276 -3.94 12.65 -20.40
N VAL A 277 -4.71 11.99 -21.27
CA VAL A 277 -4.70 10.54 -21.49
C VAL A 277 -4.74 10.31 -23.00
N GLU A 278 -3.71 9.67 -23.56
CA GLU A 278 -3.71 9.28 -24.98
C GLU A 278 -4.54 8.03 -25.22
N GLU A 279 -4.37 7.01 -24.37
CA GLU A 279 -5.13 5.77 -24.44
C GLU A 279 -5.77 5.42 -23.09
N GLU A 280 -7.09 5.26 -23.10
CA GLU A 280 -7.87 4.89 -21.91
C GLU A 280 -7.83 3.37 -21.67
N GLY A 281 -7.38 2.97 -20.47
CA GLY A 281 -7.36 1.57 -20.04
C GLY A 281 -8.74 0.96 -19.80
N PHE A 282 -8.82 -0.37 -19.72
CA PHE A 282 -10.07 -1.10 -19.56
C PHE A 282 -10.89 -0.61 -18.35
N ASN A 283 -10.30 -0.58 -17.15
CA ASN A 283 -11.03 -0.19 -15.94
C ASN A 283 -11.52 1.26 -16.01
N SER A 284 -10.65 2.18 -16.46
CA SER A 284 -10.97 3.60 -16.53
C SER A 284 -12.11 3.87 -17.52
N SER A 285 -12.13 3.17 -18.67
CA SER A 285 -13.24 3.26 -19.62
C SER A 285 -14.57 2.77 -19.03
N VAL A 286 -14.54 1.70 -18.22
CA VAL A 286 -15.72 1.17 -17.52
C VAL A 286 -16.21 2.17 -16.48
N LEU A 287 -15.32 2.72 -15.66
CA LEU A 287 -15.67 3.74 -14.67
C LEU A 287 -16.31 4.95 -15.36
N ARG A 288 -15.66 5.51 -16.39
CA ARG A 288 -16.10 6.72 -17.06
C ARG A 288 -17.46 6.56 -17.72
N ARG A 289 -17.66 5.48 -18.48
CA ARG A 289 -18.94 5.18 -19.12
C ARG A 289 -20.03 4.88 -18.10
N GLY A 290 -19.71 4.11 -17.05
CA GLY A 290 -20.64 3.81 -15.97
C GLY A 290 -21.10 5.07 -15.23
N CYS A 291 -20.18 5.95 -14.88
CA CYS A 291 -20.50 7.24 -14.25
C CYS A 291 -21.33 8.12 -15.17
N SER A 292 -20.93 8.26 -16.44
CA SER A 292 -21.68 9.07 -17.42
C SER A 292 -23.11 8.57 -17.61
N ALA A 293 -23.31 7.25 -17.71
CA ALA A 293 -24.63 6.64 -17.86
C ALA A 293 -25.51 6.78 -16.60
N ALA A 294 -24.89 6.84 -15.42
CA ALA A 294 -25.57 7.06 -14.15
C ALA A 294 -25.80 8.55 -13.81
N GLY A 295 -25.32 9.48 -14.66
CA GLY A 295 -25.41 10.92 -14.41
C GLY A 295 -24.42 11.46 -13.38
N TYR A 296 -23.30 10.76 -13.13
CA TYR A 296 -22.22 11.23 -12.26
C TYR A 296 -21.15 11.99 -13.05
N ASP A 297 -20.63 13.05 -12.43
CA ASP A 297 -19.47 13.78 -12.93
C ASP A 297 -18.24 12.88 -12.99
N VAL A 298 -17.54 12.88 -14.12
CA VAL A 298 -16.29 12.12 -14.28
C VAL A 298 -15.23 13.01 -14.92
N ALA A 299 -14.02 12.91 -14.40
CA ALA A 299 -12.86 13.63 -14.89
C ALA A 299 -11.66 12.68 -15.06
N TYR A 300 -10.71 13.09 -15.89
CA TYR A 300 -9.41 12.44 -15.91
C TYR A 300 -8.63 12.79 -14.65
N ALA A 301 -8.15 11.77 -13.95
CA ALA A 301 -7.45 11.93 -12.68
C ALA A 301 -6.07 12.57 -12.93
N PRO A 302 -5.69 13.59 -12.15
CA PRO A 302 -4.32 14.11 -12.16
C PRO A 302 -3.31 13.01 -11.83
N CYS A 303 -2.31 12.83 -12.69
CA CYS A 303 -1.27 11.83 -12.57
C CYS A 303 0.14 12.44 -12.70
N ASN A 304 1.12 11.81 -12.06
CA ASN A 304 2.54 12.14 -12.20
C ASN A 304 3.24 11.25 -13.25
N ALA A 305 2.62 11.03 -14.40
CA ALA A 305 3.16 10.26 -15.51
C ALA A 305 2.72 10.91 -16.83
N PRO A 306 3.50 10.77 -17.93
CA PRO A 306 3.12 11.34 -19.22
C PRO A 306 1.88 10.63 -19.81
N PRO A 307 1.17 11.28 -20.75
CA PRO A 307 -0.10 10.78 -21.30
C PRO A 307 0.01 9.43 -22.03
N ASP A 308 1.20 9.14 -22.56
CA ASP A 308 1.56 7.92 -23.29
C ASP A 308 2.01 6.76 -22.37
N HIS A 309 1.97 6.93 -21.04
CA HIS A 309 2.42 5.91 -20.09
C HIS A 309 1.38 4.81 -19.86
N TYR A 310 1.26 3.90 -20.81
CA TYR A 310 0.31 2.79 -20.81
C TYR A 310 0.99 1.46 -20.49
N CYS A 311 1.30 1.18 -19.21
CA CYS A 311 1.88 -0.11 -18.82
C CYS A 311 0.94 -0.95 -17.93
N GLY A 312 0.54 -0.48 -16.76
CA GLY A 312 -0.25 -1.26 -15.78
C GLY A 312 0.59 -1.90 -14.66
N TRP A 313 1.93 -1.77 -14.73
CA TRP A 313 2.88 -2.34 -13.76
C TRP A 313 3.49 -1.32 -12.79
N CYS A 314 3.16 -0.02 -12.86
CA CYS A 314 3.86 1.01 -12.05
C CYS A 314 3.80 0.80 -10.53
N HIS A 315 2.83 0.02 -10.03
CA HIS A 315 2.75 -0.33 -8.60
C HIS A 315 3.76 -1.40 -8.17
N LEU A 316 4.42 -2.03 -9.13
CA LEU A 316 5.53 -2.97 -8.98
C LEU A 316 6.87 -2.33 -9.38
N GLY A 317 6.94 -0.99 -9.39
CA GLY A 317 8.07 -0.20 -9.89
C GLY A 317 7.87 0.26 -11.35
N CYS A 318 8.49 1.37 -11.73
CA CYS A 318 8.38 1.93 -13.08
C CYS A 318 9.68 1.70 -13.87
N ARG A 319 9.72 0.63 -14.66
CA ARG A 319 10.91 0.23 -15.44
C ARG A 319 11.27 1.20 -16.57
N SER A 320 10.32 1.93 -17.13
CA SER A 320 10.59 2.95 -18.16
C SER A 320 10.95 4.32 -17.58
N GLU A 321 10.97 4.46 -16.24
CA GLU A 321 11.28 5.72 -15.53
C GLU A 321 10.44 6.94 -15.99
N LYS A 322 9.27 6.69 -16.60
CA LYS A 322 8.35 7.74 -17.06
C LYS A 322 7.52 8.31 -15.92
N LYS A 323 7.15 7.48 -14.94
CA LYS A 323 6.47 7.90 -13.71
C LYS A 323 7.40 8.81 -12.90
N GLN A 324 6.96 10.02 -12.60
CA GLN A 324 7.68 11.05 -11.86
C GLN A 324 7.68 10.77 -10.35
N SER A 325 8.19 9.59 -9.94
CA SER A 325 8.41 9.23 -8.54
C SER A 325 9.53 10.06 -7.91
N THR A 326 9.75 9.92 -6.61
CA THR A 326 10.89 10.58 -5.94
C THR A 326 12.25 10.17 -6.49
N LEU A 327 12.37 8.97 -7.08
CA LEU A 327 13.61 8.48 -7.72
C LEU A 327 14.05 9.41 -8.86
N VAL A 328 13.13 9.71 -9.79
CA VAL A 328 13.43 10.54 -10.98
C VAL A 328 13.27 12.04 -10.72
N THR A 329 12.67 12.39 -9.58
CA THR A 329 12.50 13.78 -9.15
C THR A 329 13.55 14.17 -8.11
N TRP A 330 13.17 14.22 -6.84
CA TRP A 330 13.95 14.81 -5.76
C TRP A 330 15.23 14.05 -5.38
N LEU A 331 15.25 12.71 -5.49
CA LEU A 331 16.47 11.92 -5.25
C LEU A 331 17.48 12.09 -6.38
N ALA A 332 17.02 12.21 -7.62
CA ALA A 332 17.88 12.57 -8.73
C ALA A 332 18.47 14.00 -8.53
N ASP A 333 17.70 14.94 -7.98
CA ASP A 333 18.21 16.28 -7.66
C ASP A 333 19.25 16.24 -6.53
N LEU A 334 18.99 15.43 -5.49
CA LEU A 334 19.95 15.17 -4.42
C LEU A 334 21.27 14.65 -5.00
N ALA A 335 21.20 13.64 -5.86
CA ALA A 335 22.39 13.03 -6.45
C ALA A 335 23.16 14.01 -7.36
N ARG A 336 22.45 14.72 -8.24
CA ARG A 336 23.06 15.71 -9.14
C ARG A 336 23.73 16.87 -8.42
N SER A 337 23.30 17.20 -7.21
CA SER A 337 23.93 18.28 -6.44
C SER A 337 25.35 17.93 -5.97
N GLY A 338 25.71 16.63 -5.90
CA GLY A 338 26.97 16.16 -5.32
C GLY A 338 27.09 16.38 -3.80
N ASN A 339 26.05 16.91 -3.15
CA ASN A 339 26.04 17.23 -1.72
C ASN A 339 25.24 16.24 -0.88
N GLY A 340 24.56 15.27 -1.50
CA GLY A 340 23.80 14.25 -0.80
C GLY A 340 24.25 12.85 -1.14
N LEU A 341 24.25 11.98 -0.12
CA LEU A 341 24.47 10.55 -0.27
C LEU A 341 23.29 9.76 0.30
N ILE A 342 23.02 8.60 -0.29
CA ILE A 342 21.91 7.71 0.04
C ILE A 342 22.47 6.39 0.58
N LEU A 343 21.98 5.97 1.74
CA LEU A 343 22.31 4.68 2.35
C LEU A 343 21.08 3.76 2.29
N PRO A 344 20.95 2.92 1.24
CA PRO A 344 19.93 1.87 1.21
C PRO A 344 20.23 0.78 2.25
N ASP A 345 19.24 -0.07 2.52
CA ASP A 345 19.35 -1.21 3.44
C ASP A 345 19.80 -0.83 4.88
N CYS A 346 19.57 0.43 5.27
CA CYS A 346 19.96 1.02 6.55
C CYS A 346 18.72 1.47 7.33
N ARG A 347 18.49 0.87 8.50
CA ARG A 347 17.39 1.25 9.41
C ARG A 347 17.87 2.14 10.55
N ALA A 348 17.18 3.25 10.81
CA ALA A 348 17.37 3.99 12.05
C ALA A 348 16.87 3.15 13.24
N VAL A 349 17.68 3.10 14.29
CA VAL A 349 17.36 2.42 15.55
C VAL A 349 16.90 3.42 16.61
N GLU A 350 17.60 4.56 16.69
CA GLU A 350 17.38 5.58 17.70
C GLU A 350 17.80 6.97 17.17
N VAL A 351 17.07 8.02 17.58
CA VAL A 351 17.50 9.42 17.45
C VAL A 351 18.32 9.82 18.67
N LEU A 352 19.58 10.16 18.44
CA LEU A 352 20.49 10.65 19.47
C LEU A 352 20.11 12.06 19.88
N LYS A 353 20.27 12.36 21.18
CA LYS A 353 19.97 13.68 21.74
C LYS A 353 21.11 14.15 22.62
N VAL A 354 21.39 15.44 22.61
CA VAL A 354 22.29 16.11 23.55
C VAL A 354 21.49 17.06 24.45
N PRO A 355 21.99 17.40 25.66
CA PRO A 355 21.40 18.45 26.48
C PRO A 355 21.32 19.77 25.70
N GLY A 356 20.17 20.43 25.75
CA GLY A 356 19.97 21.79 25.25
C GLY A 356 19.50 22.72 26.36
N LYS A 357 19.48 24.04 26.09
CA LYS A 357 19.16 25.07 27.11
C LYS A 357 17.81 24.84 27.79
N THR A 358 16.78 24.47 27.02
CA THR A 358 15.41 24.26 27.53
C THR A 358 14.91 22.84 27.34
N ARG A 359 15.35 22.16 26.27
CA ARG A 359 14.97 20.79 25.94
C ARG A 359 16.13 20.09 25.24
N PRO A 360 16.21 18.75 25.29
CA PRO A 360 17.18 17.99 24.51
C PRO A 360 17.09 18.33 23.01
N ILE A 361 18.23 18.37 22.35
CA ILE A 361 18.36 18.68 20.93
C ILE A 361 18.78 17.41 20.20
N ALA A 362 18.15 17.10 19.06
CA ALA A 362 18.57 15.98 18.23
C ALA A 362 19.99 16.21 17.70
N ALA A 363 20.84 15.18 17.79
CA ALA A 363 22.27 15.27 17.45
C ALA A 363 22.70 14.23 16.41
N GLY A 364 21.72 13.60 15.73
CA GLY A 364 21.95 12.49 14.83
C GLY A 364 21.18 11.23 15.22
N ILE A 365 21.68 10.08 14.77
CA ILE A 365 21.02 8.79 14.91
C ILE A 365 22.01 7.65 15.12
N ILE A 366 21.52 6.57 15.73
CA ILE A 366 22.10 5.24 15.60
C ILE A 366 21.37 4.55 14.45
N ALA A 367 22.12 4.04 13.48
CA ALA A 367 21.62 3.29 12.34
C ALA A 367 22.20 1.88 12.33
N GLU A 368 21.51 0.98 11.64
CA GLU A 368 21.95 -0.40 11.44
C GLU A 368 21.79 -0.79 9.96
N PHE A 369 22.88 -1.24 9.35
CA PHE A 369 22.88 -1.82 8.02
C PHE A 369 22.43 -3.28 8.05
N ALA A 370 21.83 -3.75 6.95
CA ALA A 370 21.49 -5.15 6.76
C ALA A 370 22.67 -6.07 7.14
N GLY A 371 22.42 -7.07 7.98
CA GLY A 371 23.48 -7.93 8.56
C GLY A 371 23.93 -7.52 9.98
N GLY A 372 23.37 -6.46 10.57
CA GLY A 372 23.53 -6.13 11.99
C GLY A 372 24.68 -5.16 12.31
N LEU A 373 25.34 -4.60 11.30
CA LEU A 373 26.36 -3.59 11.49
C LEU A 373 25.71 -2.27 11.94
N GLN A 374 25.86 -1.96 13.23
CA GLN A 374 25.46 -0.66 13.79
C GLN A 374 26.55 0.40 13.62
N PHE A 375 26.13 1.62 13.33
CA PHE A 375 26.98 2.79 13.15
C PHE A 375 26.21 4.06 13.57
N THR A 376 26.94 5.15 13.77
CA THR A 376 26.37 6.43 14.18
C THR A 376 26.41 7.42 13.02
N ILE A 377 25.38 8.24 12.88
CA ILE A 377 25.43 9.44 12.04
C ILE A 377 25.21 10.64 12.96
N LYS A 378 26.21 11.51 13.09
CA LYS A 378 26.06 12.82 13.75
C LYS A 378 25.60 13.86 12.75
N SER A 379 24.65 14.70 13.15
CA SER A 379 24.05 15.71 12.28
C SER A 379 23.66 16.97 13.06
N LYS A 380 23.69 18.13 12.40
CA LYS A 380 23.13 19.38 12.96
C LYS A 380 21.60 19.35 12.95
N VAL A 381 21.01 18.72 11.93
CA VAL A 381 19.55 18.57 11.78
C VAL A 381 19.20 17.10 11.54
N THR A 382 18.20 16.58 12.26
CA THR A 382 17.68 15.23 12.08
C THR A 382 16.22 15.29 11.65
N VAL A 383 15.91 14.70 10.49
CA VAL A 383 14.56 14.68 9.91
C VAL A 383 14.01 13.26 9.91
N VAL A 384 12.88 13.04 10.59
CA VAL A 384 12.23 11.72 10.65
C VAL A 384 11.07 11.66 9.66
N ALA A 385 11.24 10.91 8.57
CA ALA A 385 10.29 10.79 7.46
C ALA A 385 9.96 9.32 7.10
N CYS A 386 9.84 8.46 8.12
CA CYS A 386 9.62 7.02 7.95
C CYS A 386 8.17 6.62 7.59
N GLY A 387 7.28 7.59 7.38
CA GLY A 387 5.86 7.37 7.10
C GLY A 387 5.01 7.08 8.34
N ALA A 388 3.68 7.07 8.16
CA ALA A 388 2.71 7.00 9.26
C ALA A 388 2.84 5.76 10.15
N LEU A 389 3.33 4.64 9.60
CA LEU A 389 3.52 3.40 10.35
C LEU A 389 4.81 3.40 11.18
N ASN A 390 5.95 3.78 10.58
CA ASN A 390 7.27 3.60 11.19
C ASN A 390 7.77 4.85 11.94
N THR A 391 7.34 6.06 11.60
CA THR A 391 7.77 7.28 12.31
C THR A 391 7.41 7.22 13.80
N PRO A 392 6.17 6.89 14.21
CA PRO A 392 5.82 6.81 15.63
C PRO A 392 6.67 5.80 16.40
N ARG A 393 6.97 4.66 15.78
CA ARG A 393 7.82 3.61 16.35
C ARG A 393 9.22 4.14 16.67
N LEU A 394 9.86 4.82 15.70
CA LEU A 394 11.20 5.37 15.90
C LEU A 394 11.20 6.45 16.99
N LEU A 395 10.21 7.35 16.99
CA LEU A 395 10.11 8.41 18.00
C LEU A 395 9.91 7.84 19.42
N LYS A 396 9.05 6.83 19.59
CA LYS A 396 8.86 6.13 20.87
C LYS A 396 10.14 5.45 21.33
N LYS A 397 10.80 4.70 20.44
CA LYS A 397 12.09 4.03 20.75
C LYS A 397 13.19 5.01 21.12
N SER A 398 13.14 6.21 20.54
CA SER A 398 14.04 7.31 20.88
C SER A 398 13.64 8.06 22.15
N GLY A 399 12.68 7.55 22.92
CA GLY A 399 12.28 8.10 24.22
C GLY A 399 11.48 9.41 24.16
N LEU A 400 10.87 9.77 23.02
CA LEU A 400 9.98 10.93 22.96
C LEU A 400 8.63 10.60 23.63
N ARG A 401 8.15 11.50 24.49
CA ARG A 401 7.01 11.27 25.39
C ARG A 401 5.72 12.02 25.01
N ASN A 402 5.62 12.56 23.80
CA ASN A 402 4.41 13.26 23.38
C ASN A 402 3.23 12.25 23.28
N LYS A 403 2.14 12.53 24.01
CA LYS A 403 0.95 11.66 24.12
C LYS A 403 0.25 11.34 22.79
N HIS A 404 0.53 12.08 21.73
CA HIS A 404 -0.02 11.90 20.39
C HIS A 404 0.81 10.96 19.50
N ILE A 405 2.04 10.60 19.91
CA ILE A 405 2.89 9.70 19.11
C ILE A 405 2.22 8.31 19.02
N GLY A 406 1.87 7.91 17.80
CA GLY A 406 1.20 6.65 17.51
C GLY A 406 -0.32 6.70 17.70
N LYS A 407 -0.90 7.89 17.88
CA LYS A 407 -2.35 8.12 17.87
C LYS A 407 -2.76 8.91 16.63
N ASN A 408 -4.07 9.04 16.42
CA ASN A 408 -4.66 9.79 15.31
C ASN A 408 -4.24 9.26 13.93
N LEU A 409 -4.13 7.93 13.79
CA LEU A 409 -3.93 7.31 12.48
C LEU A 409 -5.20 7.49 11.65
N HIS A 410 -5.12 8.22 10.55
CA HIS A 410 -6.19 8.29 9.56
C HIS A 410 -5.83 7.41 8.37
N LEU A 411 -6.81 6.67 7.86
CA LEU A 411 -6.69 5.86 6.65
C LEU A 411 -7.71 6.36 5.63
N HIS A 412 -7.65 5.87 4.39
CA HIS A 412 -8.75 6.03 3.44
C HIS A 412 -9.39 4.66 3.23
N PRO A 413 -10.47 4.33 3.95
CA PRO A 413 -11.23 3.12 3.70
C PRO A 413 -11.69 3.08 2.25
N THR A 414 -11.47 1.94 1.61
CA THR A 414 -11.91 1.70 0.24
C THR A 414 -12.81 0.48 0.21
N VAL A 415 -13.94 0.60 -0.48
CA VAL A 415 -14.83 -0.53 -0.76
C VAL A 415 -14.75 -0.84 -2.24
N MET A 416 -14.45 -2.10 -2.54
CA MET A 416 -14.26 -2.58 -3.91
C MET A 416 -15.58 -3.09 -4.51
N ALA A 417 -15.85 -2.68 -5.75
CA ALA A 417 -16.89 -3.22 -6.62
C ALA A 417 -16.25 -3.87 -7.86
N TRP A 418 -16.90 -4.92 -8.36
CA TRP A 418 -16.35 -5.78 -9.41
C TRP A 418 -17.42 -6.04 -10.47
N GLY A 419 -17.07 -5.91 -11.75
CA GLY A 419 -17.99 -6.18 -12.86
C GLY A 419 -17.33 -7.01 -13.96
N TYR A 420 -17.91 -8.15 -14.33
CA TYR A 420 -17.39 -8.95 -15.45
C TYR A 420 -17.93 -8.46 -16.79
N PHE A 421 -17.04 -8.15 -17.74
CA PHE A 421 -17.39 -7.71 -19.08
C PHE A 421 -16.89 -8.73 -20.12
N PRO A 422 -17.76 -9.63 -20.60
CA PRO A 422 -17.39 -10.62 -21.61
C PRO A 422 -16.89 -9.96 -22.90
N ILE A 423 -16.19 -10.73 -23.73
CA ILE A 423 -15.78 -10.27 -25.06
C ILE A 423 -17.02 -10.19 -25.93
N THR A 424 -17.27 -9.01 -26.50
CA THR A 424 -18.34 -8.74 -27.47
C THR A 424 -17.72 -8.21 -28.76
N GLY A 425 -18.53 -8.00 -29.81
CA GLY A 425 -18.08 -7.40 -31.08
C GLY A 425 -17.82 -5.89 -31.02
N GLY A 426 -17.88 -5.26 -29.84
CA GLY A 426 -17.74 -3.82 -29.67
C GLY A 426 -16.99 -3.48 -28.38
N TRP A 427 -17.68 -2.82 -27.45
CA TRP A 427 -17.11 -2.36 -26.18
C TRP A 427 -17.45 -3.33 -25.00
N PRO A 428 -16.52 -3.53 -24.04
CA PRO A 428 -15.12 -3.11 -24.07
C PRO A 428 -14.29 -3.89 -25.08
N GLU A 429 -13.33 -3.22 -25.71
CA GLU A 429 -12.51 -3.71 -26.80
C GLU A 429 -11.89 -5.08 -26.46
N LYS A 430 -11.88 -6.01 -27.43
CA LYS A 430 -11.41 -7.39 -27.23
C LYS A 430 -9.95 -7.48 -26.78
N SER A 431 -9.11 -6.52 -27.17
CA SER A 431 -7.68 -6.48 -26.81
C SER A 431 -7.44 -6.08 -25.36
N LYS A 432 -8.23 -5.14 -24.81
CA LYS A 432 -7.96 -4.56 -23.48
C LYS A 432 -8.16 -5.55 -22.34
N ARG A 433 -7.33 -5.44 -21.31
CA ARG A 433 -7.37 -6.27 -20.10
C ARG A 433 -7.45 -5.40 -18.85
N SER A 434 -7.97 -5.94 -17.76
CA SER A 434 -8.13 -5.24 -16.48
C SER A 434 -6.82 -4.92 -15.75
N TYR A 435 -5.70 -5.51 -16.13
CA TYR A 435 -4.40 -5.29 -15.49
C TYR A 435 -3.44 -4.46 -16.37
N GLU A 436 -3.88 -4.04 -17.55
CA GLU A 436 -3.10 -3.27 -18.53
C GLU A 436 -3.51 -1.79 -18.54
N GLY A 437 -2.58 -0.95 -18.96
CA GLY A 437 -2.84 0.45 -19.30
C GLY A 437 -2.51 1.47 -18.23
N GLY A 438 -2.92 2.72 -18.48
CA GLY A 438 -2.80 3.79 -17.50
C GLY A 438 -3.57 3.44 -16.23
N ILE A 439 -2.85 3.36 -15.10
CA ILE A 439 -3.36 2.72 -13.87
C ILE A 439 -4.63 3.36 -13.32
N LEU A 440 -4.61 4.66 -13.03
CA LEU A 440 -5.70 5.39 -12.40
C LEU A 440 -5.86 6.71 -13.15
N THR A 441 -6.42 6.61 -14.36
CA THR A 441 -6.54 7.75 -15.28
C THR A 441 -7.92 8.40 -15.25
N SER A 442 -8.91 7.77 -14.63
CA SER A 442 -10.26 8.32 -14.44
C SER A 442 -10.65 8.35 -12.98
N MET A 443 -11.38 9.39 -12.59
CA MET A 443 -12.00 9.50 -11.27
C MET A 443 -13.36 10.20 -11.37
N SER A 444 -14.28 9.85 -10.48
CA SER A 444 -15.53 10.56 -10.30
C SER A 444 -15.59 11.10 -8.87
N LEU A 445 -15.90 12.38 -8.74
CA LEU A 445 -16.34 12.98 -7.50
C LEU A 445 -17.85 12.86 -7.51
N ALA A 446 -18.41 11.97 -6.69
CA ALA A 446 -19.87 11.90 -6.61
C ALA A 446 -20.37 13.23 -6.02
N ALA A 447 -21.19 13.96 -6.78
CA ALA A 447 -21.61 15.33 -6.48
C ALA A 447 -22.15 15.45 -5.04
N GLY A 448 -21.56 16.36 -4.26
CA GLY A 448 -21.96 16.60 -2.87
C GLY A 448 -21.50 15.53 -1.85
N SER A 449 -20.65 14.58 -2.24
CA SER A 449 -20.18 13.50 -1.36
C SER A 449 -18.69 13.57 -1.03
N ASP A 450 -18.33 13.04 0.14
CA ASP A 450 -16.95 12.80 0.61
C ASP A 450 -16.33 11.53 -0.04
N VAL A 451 -16.83 11.11 -1.21
CA VAL A 451 -16.49 9.84 -1.87
C VAL A 451 -15.91 10.08 -3.26
N ILE A 452 -14.77 9.44 -3.53
CA ILE A 452 -14.13 9.44 -4.85
C ILE A 452 -14.20 8.02 -5.42
N LEU A 453 -14.77 7.89 -6.62
CA LEU A 453 -14.73 6.63 -7.37
C LEU A 453 -13.48 6.60 -8.24
N GLN A 454 -12.72 5.52 -8.16
CA GLN A 454 -11.45 5.34 -8.89
C GLN A 454 -11.23 3.87 -9.26
N THR A 455 -10.25 3.62 -10.12
CA THR A 455 -9.90 2.27 -10.58
C THR A 455 -8.47 1.93 -10.16
N PRO A 456 -8.25 0.95 -9.27
CA PRO A 456 -6.91 0.51 -8.91
C PRO A 456 -6.31 -0.35 -10.04
N ALA A 457 -4.98 -0.41 -10.12
CA ALA A 457 -4.32 -1.51 -10.83
C ALA A 457 -4.17 -2.69 -9.88
N LEU A 458 -4.85 -3.79 -10.19
CA LEU A 458 -4.75 -5.05 -9.45
C LEU A 458 -4.23 -6.14 -10.38
N HIS A 459 -3.21 -6.83 -9.91
CA HIS A 459 -2.69 -8.05 -10.52
C HIS A 459 -3.33 -9.28 -9.86
N PRO A 460 -3.20 -10.49 -10.45
CA PRO A 460 -3.98 -11.65 -10.03
C PRO A 460 -3.95 -11.97 -8.54
N GLY A 461 -2.80 -11.83 -7.89
CA GLY A 461 -2.63 -12.11 -6.47
C GLY A 461 -3.39 -11.15 -5.56
N MET A 462 -3.28 -9.85 -5.82
CA MET A 462 -3.99 -8.81 -5.08
C MET A 462 -5.49 -8.89 -5.34
N TYR A 463 -5.89 -9.08 -6.60
CA TYR A 463 -7.28 -9.36 -6.95
C TYR A 463 -7.84 -10.56 -6.16
N ALA A 464 -7.11 -11.67 -6.16
CA ALA A 464 -7.50 -12.91 -5.48
C ALA A 464 -7.58 -12.74 -3.95
N ALA A 465 -6.73 -11.90 -3.35
CA ALA A 465 -6.79 -11.58 -1.94
C ALA A 465 -8.04 -10.73 -1.58
N LEU A 466 -8.36 -9.74 -2.41
CA LEU A 466 -9.42 -8.76 -2.14
C LEU A 466 -10.82 -9.26 -2.52
N VAL A 467 -10.97 -10.00 -3.62
CA VAL A 467 -12.28 -10.44 -4.11
C VAL A 467 -12.96 -11.35 -3.08
N PRO A 468 -14.26 -11.17 -2.76
CA PRO A 468 -14.94 -12.03 -1.78
C PRO A 468 -14.86 -13.52 -2.13
N TRP A 469 -14.69 -14.36 -1.11
CA TRP A 469 -14.74 -15.81 -1.28
C TRP A 469 -16.11 -16.33 -0.81
N VAL A 470 -16.82 -17.03 -1.70
CA VAL A 470 -18.15 -17.62 -1.42
C VAL A 470 -18.08 -19.14 -1.43
N SER A 471 -17.46 -19.71 -2.46
CA SER A 471 -17.18 -21.14 -2.61
C SER A 471 -15.98 -21.35 -3.52
N ALA A 472 -15.43 -22.56 -3.56
CA ALA A 472 -14.31 -22.84 -4.47
C ALA A 472 -14.72 -22.70 -5.94
N ALA A 473 -15.94 -23.14 -6.29
CA ALA A 473 -16.48 -23.02 -7.65
C ALA A 473 -16.68 -21.55 -8.05
N ASP A 474 -17.21 -20.71 -7.15
CA ASP A 474 -17.39 -19.29 -7.42
C ASP A 474 -16.06 -18.57 -7.59
N PHE A 475 -15.13 -18.82 -6.69
CA PHE A 475 -13.80 -18.23 -6.74
C PHE A 475 -13.05 -18.62 -8.02
N ARG A 476 -13.11 -19.91 -8.42
CA ARG A 476 -12.53 -20.38 -9.68
C ARG A 476 -13.13 -19.64 -10.88
N ARG A 477 -14.46 -19.47 -10.93
CA ARG A 477 -15.12 -18.69 -12.01
C ARG A 477 -14.66 -17.24 -12.03
N ARG A 478 -14.53 -16.59 -10.87
CA ARG A 478 -14.02 -15.21 -10.77
C ARG A 478 -12.60 -15.08 -11.27
N MET A 479 -11.73 -16.03 -10.93
CA MET A 479 -10.35 -16.04 -11.40
C MET A 479 -10.25 -16.29 -12.91
N LEU A 480 -11.02 -17.23 -13.46
CA LEU A 480 -11.09 -17.45 -14.92
C LEU A 480 -11.60 -16.21 -15.70
N ARG A 481 -12.29 -15.30 -15.01
CA ARG A 481 -12.81 -14.04 -15.55
C ARG A 481 -11.93 -12.83 -15.23
N PHE A 482 -10.83 -13.00 -14.50
CA PHE A 482 -9.99 -11.92 -13.95
C PHE A 482 -9.64 -10.85 -14.98
N ALA A 483 -9.04 -11.26 -16.10
CA ALA A 483 -8.58 -10.39 -17.18
C ALA A 483 -9.66 -9.48 -17.79
N ARG A 484 -10.94 -9.83 -17.58
CA ARG A 484 -12.11 -9.13 -18.11
C ARG A 484 -13.07 -8.70 -17.00
N THR A 485 -12.58 -8.63 -15.76
CA THR A 485 -13.33 -8.10 -14.62
C THR A 485 -12.82 -6.70 -14.34
N ALA A 486 -13.70 -5.70 -14.42
CA ALA A 486 -13.38 -4.34 -14.04
C ALA A 486 -13.36 -4.23 -12.52
N HIS A 487 -12.48 -3.37 -12.01
CA HIS A 487 -12.32 -3.13 -10.58
C HIS A 487 -12.48 -1.63 -10.33
N VAL A 488 -13.46 -1.27 -9.50
CA VAL A 488 -13.71 0.10 -9.07
C VAL A 488 -13.68 0.13 -7.55
N PHE A 489 -13.11 1.17 -6.95
CA PHE A 489 -13.31 1.42 -5.51
C PHE A 489 -13.99 2.74 -5.27
N ALA A 490 -14.79 2.76 -4.22
CA ALA A 490 -15.22 3.98 -3.56
C ALA A 490 -14.22 4.28 -2.44
N LEU A 491 -13.47 5.37 -2.57
CA LEU A 491 -12.59 5.90 -1.54
C LEU A 491 -13.38 6.91 -0.73
N VAL A 492 -13.55 6.59 0.55
CA VAL A 492 -14.29 7.43 1.47
C VAL A 492 -13.31 8.26 2.28
N ARG A 493 -13.58 9.56 2.39
CA ARG A 493 -12.86 10.42 3.32
C ARG A 493 -13.16 9.97 4.75
N ASP A 494 -12.13 9.52 5.44
CA ASP A 494 -12.25 9.05 6.81
C ASP A 494 -12.36 10.22 7.79
N ARG A 495 -13.37 10.14 8.66
CA ARG A 495 -13.51 11.01 9.83
C ARG A 495 -13.09 10.29 11.12
N GLY A 496 -13.01 8.96 11.06
CA GLY A 496 -12.51 8.10 12.11
C GLY A 496 -11.02 8.28 12.31
N SER A 497 -10.48 7.65 13.35
CA SER A 497 -9.04 7.67 13.60
C SER A 497 -8.62 6.39 14.31
N GLY A 498 -7.32 6.15 14.38
CA GLY A 498 -6.75 4.92 14.89
C GLY A 498 -5.47 5.11 15.70
N THR A 499 -4.83 4.00 16.04
CA THR A 499 -3.55 3.96 16.73
C THR A 499 -2.58 3.03 16.03
N VAL A 500 -1.29 3.36 16.09
CA VAL A 500 -0.22 2.57 15.50
C VAL A 500 0.95 2.36 16.47
N ASP A 501 1.35 1.10 16.57
CA ASP A 501 2.59 0.65 17.20
C ASP A 501 3.21 -0.47 16.36
N TYR A 502 3.58 -0.16 15.13
CA TYR A 502 4.09 -1.11 14.15
C TYR A 502 5.48 -1.66 14.57
N PRO A 503 5.79 -2.96 14.37
CA PRO A 503 5.01 -4.02 13.72
C PRO A 503 4.02 -4.75 14.63
N GLY A 504 3.74 -4.22 15.82
CA GLY A 504 2.86 -4.84 16.81
C GLY A 504 1.38 -4.64 16.48
N THR A 505 0.88 -3.41 16.57
CA THR A 505 -0.56 -3.12 16.44
C THR A 505 -0.83 -2.01 15.42
N VAL A 506 -1.90 -2.19 14.66
CA VAL A 506 -2.47 -1.17 13.78
C VAL A 506 -3.99 -1.24 13.97
N ARG A 507 -4.56 -0.21 14.59
CA ARG A 507 -6.01 -0.15 14.86
C ARG A 507 -6.61 1.04 14.16
N HIS A 508 -7.83 0.88 13.70
CA HIS A 508 -8.61 1.93 13.08
C HIS A 508 -10.07 1.78 13.47
N TRP A 509 -10.72 2.89 13.80
CA TRP A 509 -12.14 2.94 14.13
C TRP A 509 -12.84 3.94 13.21
N LEU A 510 -14.02 3.57 12.71
CA LEU A 510 -14.90 4.51 12.03
C LEU A 510 -15.37 5.59 13.03
N ALA A 511 -15.71 6.79 12.54
CA ALA A 511 -16.27 7.80 13.42
C ALA A 511 -17.62 7.32 13.98
N ALA A 512 -17.94 7.67 15.23
CA ALA A 512 -19.21 7.30 15.85
C ALA A 512 -20.43 7.81 15.06
N GLU A 513 -20.28 8.89 14.30
CA GLU A 513 -21.33 9.38 13.39
C GLU A 513 -21.49 8.50 12.15
N ASP A 514 -20.40 7.95 11.62
CA ASP A 514 -20.41 7.05 10.46
C ASP A 514 -20.97 5.68 10.85
N GLU A 515 -20.57 5.12 12.00
CA GLU A 515 -21.17 3.89 12.53
C GLU A 515 -22.69 4.02 12.74
N ARG A 516 -23.15 5.20 13.17
CA ARG A 516 -24.58 5.49 13.35
C ARG A 516 -25.34 5.77 12.04
N ARG A 517 -24.63 5.96 10.91
CA ARG A 517 -25.20 6.28 9.59
C ARG A 517 -24.99 5.17 8.55
N LEU A 518 -24.19 4.14 8.86
CA LEU A 518 -23.90 3.03 7.97
C LEU A 518 -24.94 1.92 8.14
N PHE A 519 -25.72 1.67 7.09
CA PHE A 519 -26.69 0.58 7.04
C PHE A 519 -26.37 -0.30 5.83
N VAL A 520 -26.41 -1.61 6.01
CA VAL A 520 -26.23 -2.60 4.94
C VAL A 520 -27.58 -3.23 4.67
N ALA A 521 -28.13 -3.02 3.49
CA ALA A 521 -29.51 -3.38 3.12
C ALA A 521 -29.59 -4.26 1.86
N ASP A 522 -28.51 -4.95 1.52
CA ASP A 522 -28.44 -5.86 0.36
C ASP A 522 -28.32 -7.33 0.78
N THR A 523 -28.09 -8.23 -0.19
CA THR A 523 -27.96 -9.69 0.05
C THR A 523 -26.90 -10.09 1.07
N SER A 524 -25.92 -9.22 1.37
CA SER A 524 -24.86 -9.51 2.34
C SER A 524 -25.38 -9.66 3.77
N VAL A 525 -26.62 -9.22 4.06
CA VAL A 525 -27.28 -9.46 5.35
C VAL A 525 -27.82 -10.88 5.50
N PHE A 526 -27.80 -11.70 4.45
CA PHE A 526 -28.36 -13.04 4.50
C PHE A 526 -27.48 -13.97 5.33
N PRO A 527 -28.04 -14.66 6.35
CA PRO A 527 -27.25 -15.55 7.20
C PRO A 527 -26.85 -16.85 6.48
N THR A 528 -27.60 -17.26 5.45
CA THR A 528 -27.36 -18.43 4.60
C THR A 528 -27.98 -18.24 3.20
N SER A 529 -27.71 -19.16 2.27
CA SER A 529 -28.53 -19.29 1.05
C SER A 529 -30.00 -19.54 1.43
N ILE A 530 -30.92 -18.89 0.73
CA ILE A 530 -32.36 -18.94 1.03
C ILE A 530 -33.12 -19.99 0.20
N GLY A 531 -32.46 -20.67 -0.73
CA GLY A 531 -33.04 -21.76 -1.53
C GLY A 531 -34.09 -21.34 -2.58
N VAL A 532 -34.36 -20.05 -2.72
CA VAL A 532 -35.33 -19.46 -3.66
C VAL A 532 -34.78 -18.18 -4.29
N ASN A 533 -35.51 -17.56 -5.22
CA ASN A 533 -35.12 -16.27 -5.80
C ASN A 533 -35.00 -15.19 -4.70
N PRO A 534 -33.84 -14.53 -4.55
CA PRO A 534 -33.57 -13.63 -3.44
C PRO A 534 -34.28 -12.28 -3.49
N MET A 535 -34.85 -11.88 -4.64
CA MET A 535 -35.39 -10.54 -4.84
C MET A 535 -36.35 -10.10 -3.72
N VAL A 536 -37.35 -10.91 -3.41
CA VAL A 536 -38.38 -10.57 -2.41
C VAL A 536 -37.77 -10.47 -1.00
N THR A 537 -36.88 -11.40 -0.64
CA THR A 537 -36.22 -11.40 0.67
C THR A 537 -35.25 -10.23 0.83
N VAL A 538 -34.55 -9.83 -0.25
CA VAL A 538 -33.69 -8.64 -0.26
C VAL A 538 -34.54 -7.40 -0.04
N GLN A 539 -35.63 -7.26 -0.78
CA GLN A 539 -36.54 -6.12 -0.66
C GLN A 539 -37.19 -6.05 0.73
N ALA A 540 -37.60 -7.18 1.31
CA ALA A 540 -38.17 -7.24 2.66
C ALA A 540 -37.17 -6.83 3.76
N MET A 541 -35.92 -7.30 3.66
CA MET A 541 -34.84 -6.89 4.56
C MET A 541 -34.53 -5.40 4.41
N ALA A 542 -34.37 -4.93 3.17
CA ALA A 542 -34.11 -3.52 2.88
C ALA A 542 -35.24 -2.61 3.40
N TYR A 543 -36.50 -3.03 3.23
CA TYR A 543 -37.67 -2.34 3.74
C TYR A 543 -37.67 -2.25 5.28
N THR A 544 -37.35 -3.35 5.97
CA THR A 544 -37.26 -3.38 7.44
C THR A 544 -36.16 -2.44 7.95
N ILE A 545 -35.00 -2.46 7.28
CA ILE A 545 -33.88 -1.56 7.59
C ILE A 545 -34.28 -0.11 7.34
N ALA A 546 -34.94 0.18 6.22
CA ALA A 546 -35.43 1.51 5.87
C ALA A 546 -36.43 2.05 6.92
N GLN A 547 -37.33 1.21 7.45
CA GLN A 547 -38.23 1.59 8.55
C GLN A 547 -37.46 1.92 9.83
N GLY A 548 -36.42 1.15 10.16
CA GLY A 548 -35.52 1.46 11.27
C GLY A 548 -34.78 2.79 11.08
N ILE A 549 -34.29 3.05 9.87
CA ILE A 549 -33.65 4.31 9.48
C ILE A 549 -34.63 5.48 9.63
N ASP A 550 -35.86 5.38 9.11
CA ASP A 550 -36.88 6.43 9.22
C ASP A 550 -37.18 6.75 10.70
N GLY A 551 -37.31 5.73 11.55
CA GLY A 551 -37.48 5.90 12.99
C GLY A 551 -36.33 6.67 13.66
N VAL A 552 -35.08 6.39 13.28
CA VAL A 552 -33.90 7.12 13.76
C VAL A 552 -33.86 8.56 13.24
N LEU A 553 -34.23 8.79 11.97
CA LEU A 553 -34.26 10.11 11.35
C LEU A 553 -35.34 11.02 11.96
N ARG A 554 -36.52 10.47 12.27
CA ARG A 554 -37.62 11.22 12.91
C ARG A 554 -37.27 11.65 14.34
N ARG A 555 -36.57 10.81 15.11
CA ARG A 555 -36.12 11.13 16.48
C ARG A 555 -35.06 12.23 16.57
N LYS A 556 -34.44 12.63 15.45
CA LYS A 556 -33.47 13.74 15.39
C LYS A 556 -34.10 15.07 14.98
N LYS A 557 -35.36 15.09 14.56
CA LYS A 557 -36.11 16.32 14.22
C LYS A 557 -36.86 16.93 15.41
N ASN A 558 -37.00 16.16 16.49
CA ASN A 558 -37.44 16.61 17.81
C ASN A 558 -36.23 16.66 18.74
#